data_AF-A0A524A0S6-F1
#
_entry.id   AF-A0A524A0S6-F1
#
_cell.length_a   1.000
_cell.length_b   1.000
_cell.length_c   1.000
_cell.angle_alpha   90.00
_cell.angle_beta   90.00
_cell.angle_gamma   90.00
#
_symmetry.space_group_name_H-M   'P 1'
#
loop_
_entity.id
_entity.type
_entity.pdbx_description
1 polymer ?
#
loop_
_entity_poly.entity_id
_entity_poly.type
_entity_poly.pdbx_seq_one_letter_code
_entity_poly.pdbx_strand_id
1 'polypeptide(L)'
;MAHASSFCRGTWSSNWTIPAIGGRQSGWGDLLGGVVIVMRRVETGEYHSGEVPLELFQGPAFKEQLYREKALEIALKGIERLQITKEEPLHVCSGYILSKIRDELQAEGYEIVTVKITGLTQDLAEREFKRSLVRRGVGDEGTVSEMRSFDAYLGWVMEDLDGRERFVKTGWKAWPRLKKSRDS
;
A
#
# COMPACT_ATOMS: atom_id res chain seq x y z
N MET A 1 -25.99 -23.83 -29.63
CA MET A 1 -26.19 -23.22 -28.30
C MET A 1 -25.03 -23.64 -27.42
N ALA A 2 -24.01 -22.79 -27.29
CA ALA A 2 -22.87 -23.02 -26.42
C ALA A 2 -23.00 -22.08 -25.22
N HIS A 3 -23.27 -22.64 -24.04
CA HIS A 3 -23.14 -21.94 -22.77
C HIS A 3 -21.66 -21.84 -22.44
N ALA A 4 -21.07 -20.65 -22.58
CA ALA A 4 -19.77 -20.31 -22.02
C ALA A 4 -20.01 -19.43 -20.79
N SER A 5 -20.07 -20.06 -19.62
CA SER A 5 -20.04 -19.39 -18.32
C SER A 5 -18.63 -18.86 -18.09
N SER A 6 -18.38 -17.61 -18.47
CA SER A 6 -17.13 -16.88 -18.18
C SER A 6 -17.16 -16.42 -16.72
N PHE A 7 -16.43 -17.12 -15.86
CA PHE A 7 -16.21 -16.76 -14.46
C PHE A 7 -15.08 -15.72 -14.42
N CYS A 8 -15.43 -14.42 -14.41
CA CYS A 8 -14.51 -13.28 -14.37
C CYS A 8 -13.88 -13.11 -12.99
N ARG A 9 -12.61 -12.65 -12.87
CA ARG A 9 -11.90 -12.54 -11.58
C ARG A 9 -10.98 -11.30 -11.54
N GLY A 10 -11.49 -10.16 -11.09
CA GLY A 10 -10.68 -8.96 -10.84
C GLY A 10 -9.75 -9.13 -9.64
N THR A 11 -8.46 -8.75 -9.73
CA THR A 11 -7.53 -8.78 -8.57
C THR A 11 -7.05 -7.40 -8.15
N TRP A 12 -6.85 -7.19 -6.86
CA TRP A 12 -6.66 -5.87 -6.27
C TRP A 12 -5.49 -5.81 -5.31
N SER A 13 -4.32 -5.33 -5.75
CA SER A 13 -3.15 -5.25 -4.87
C SER A 13 -2.83 -3.84 -4.45
N SER A 14 -2.96 -3.52 -3.16
CA SER A 14 -2.08 -2.53 -2.55
C SER A 14 -0.67 -3.10 -2.45
N ASN A 15 0.35 -2.27 -2.64
CA ASN A 15 1.72 -2.73 -2.57
C ASN A 15 2.03 -3.42 -1.24
N TRP A 16 2.45 -4.68 -1.31
CA TRP A 16 3.10 -5.40 -0.24
C TRP A 16 4.09 -6.42 -0.79
N THR A 17 5.37 -6.06 -0.75
CA THR A 17 6.48 -7.00 -0.64
C THR A 17 7.32 -6.57 0.55
N ILE A 18 7.15 -7.26 1.67
CA ILE A 18 8.29 -7.57 2.53
C ILE A 18 8.71 -8.98 2.09
N PRO A 19 9.98 -9.24 1.70
CA PRO A 19 10.49 -10.60 1.74
C PRO A 19 10.36 -11.08 3.18
N ALA A 20 9.48 -12.04 3.40
CA ALA A 20 9.29 -12.67 4.69
C ALA A 20 10.61 -13.33 5.14
N ILE A 21 11.37 -12.62 5.97
CA ILE A 21 12.32 -13.20 6.89
C ILE A 21 11.87 -12.79 8.29
N GLY A 22 11.35 -13.75 9.07
CA GLY A 22 11.05 -13.58 10.49
C GLY A 22 9.71 -12.90 10.81
N GLY A 23 8.78 -13.64 11.41
CA GLY A 23 7.40 -13.22 11.61
C GLY A 23 7.19 -11.90 12.39
N ARG A 24 6.35 -11.03 11.83
CA ARG A 24 5.21 -10.39 12.51
C ARG A 24 4.31 -9.67 11.50
N GLN A 25 3.01 -9.94 11.59
CA GLN A 25 1.99 -9.23 10.82
C GLN A 25 1.85 -7.81 11.34
N SER A 26 2.22 -6.81 10.55
CA SER A 26 1.62 -5.48 10.65
C SER A 26 1.66 -4.80 9.28
N GLY A 27 0.53 -4.87 8.57
CA GLY A 27 0.34 -4.35 7.22
C GLY A 27 0.20 -2.83 7.16
N TRP A 28 1.31 -2.11 7.35
CA TRP A 28 1.47 -0.69 7.01
C TRP A 28 2.77 -0.48 6.26
N GLY A 29 2.75 -0.06 4.99
CA GLY A 29 3.92 -0.10 4.09
C GLY A 29 5.19 0.53 4.68
N ASP A 30 6.34 0.38 4.03
CA ASP A 30 7.66 0.78 4.52
C ASP A 30 7.72 2.06 5.38
N LEU A 31 8.71 2.12 6.27
CA LEU A 31 8.95 3.22 7.23
C LEU A 31 8.79 4.62 6.61
N LEU A 32 9.13 4.75 5.34
CA LEU A 32 9.14 5.99 4.57
C LEU A 32 7.87 6.21 3.74
N GLY A 33 7.52 7.49 3.59
CA GLY A 33 6.54 7.97 2.62
C GLY A 33 5.10 7.59 2.94
N GLY A 34 4.24 7.64 1.93
CA GLY A 34 2.83 7.26 2.04
C GLY A 34 2.61 5.76 1.96
N VAL A 35 1.39 5.38 1.59
CA VAL A 35 1.07 4.02 1.14
C VAL A 35 0.42 4.11 -0.23
N VAL A 36 0.88 3.31 -1.19
CA VAL A 36 0.26 3.24 -2.51
C VAL A 36 -0.76 2.10 -2.56
N ILE A 37 -1.96 2.45 -2.99
CA ILE A 37 -3.03 1.51 -3.33
C ILE A 37 -3.00 1.33 -4.84
N VAL A 38 -2.97 0.07 -5.30
CA VAL A 38 -3.08 -0.28 -6.71
C VAL A 38 -4.26 -1.23 -6.93
N MET A 39 -4.88 -1.09 -8.08
CA MET A 39 -5.97 -1.95 -8.54
C MET A 39 -5.67 -2.32 -9.97
N ARG A 40 -5.79 -3.60 -10.34
CA ARG A 40 -5.43 -4.05 -11.69
C ARG A 40 -6.41 -5.09 -12.20
N ARG A 41 -7.03 -4.82 -13.35
CA ARG A 41 -7.76 -5.84 -14.09
C ARG A 41 -6.74 -6.84 -14.63
N VAL A 42 -6.85 -8.12 -14.24
CA VAL A 42 -5.79 -9.10 -14.51
C VAL A 42 -5.67 -9.38 -15.99
N GLU A 43 -6.83 -9.50 -16.61
CA GLU A 43 -7.09 -9.92 -17.97
C GLU A 43 -6.56 -8.87 -18.97
N THR A 44 -6.82 -7.59 -18.71
CA THR A 44 -6.44 -6.48 -19.60
C THR A 44 -5.13 -5.81 -19.21
N GLY A 45 -4.74 -5.90 -17.94
CA GLY A 45 -3.61 -5.18 -17.38
C GLY A 45 -3.88 -3.70 -17.08
N GLU A 46 -5.08 -3.20 -17.36
CA GLU A 46 -5.50 -1.86 -16.95
C GLU A 46 -5.42 -1.73 -15.44
N TYR A 47 -5.00 -0.56 -14.96
CA TYR A 47 -4.82 -0.35 -13.55
C TYR A 47 -5.15 1.09 -13.13
N HIS A 48 -5.51 1.21 -11.86
CA HIS A 48 -5.59 2.47 -11.14
C HIS A 48 -4.61 2.44 -9.96
N SER A 49 -3.93 3.54 -9.71
CA SER A 49 -3.10 3.73 -8.52
C SER A 49 -3.40 5.07 -7.85
N GLY A 50 -3.22 5.10 -6.53
CA GLY A 50 -3.31 6.31 -5.72
C GLY A 50 -2.46 6.20 -4.46
N GLU A 51 -2.03 7.35 -3.94
CA GLU A 51 -1.21 7.44 -2.74
C GLU A 51 -2.04 7.95 -1.55
N VAL A 52 -2.02 7.20 -0.47
CA VAL A 52 -2.38 7.68 0.87
C VAL A 52 -1.20 8.53 1.37
N PRO A 53 -1.38 9.84 1.57
CA PRO A 53 -0.29 10.75 1.90
C PRO A 53 0.42 10.37 3.20
N LEU A 54 1.74 10.58 3.24
CA LEU A 54 2.56 10.39 4.45
C LEU A 54 1.99 11.14 5.66
N GLU A 55 1.44 12.32 5.42
CA GLU A 55 0.90 13.23 6.42
C GLU A 55 -0.22 12.57 7.24
N LEU A 56 -0.97 11.62 6.65
CA LEU A 56 -2.00 10.86 7.36
C LEU A 56 -1.42 9.75 8.27
N PHE A 57 -0.12 9.49 8.18
CA PHE A 57 0.62 8.58 9.04
C PHE A 57 1.43 9.32 10.12
N GLN A 58 1.25 10.64 10.24
CA GLN A 58 1.92 11.50 11.22
C GLN A 58 0.90 12.19 12.12
N GLY A 59 1.30 12.45 13.37
CA GLY A 59 0.54 13.30 14.29
C GLY A 59 -0.92 12.85 14.55
N PRO A 60 -1.86 13.81 14.72
CA PRO A 60 -3.26 13.53 15.02
C PRO A 60 -3.99 12.73 13.93
N ALA A 61 -3.68 12.96 12.65
CA ALA A 61 -4.33 12.30 11.53
C ALA A 61 -4.18 10.76 11.58
N PHE A 62 -3.03 10.28 12.04
CA PHE A 62 -2.81 8.84 12.23
C PHE A 62 -3.66 8.28 13.38
N LYS A 63 -3.80 9.04 14.48
CA LYS A 63 -4.60 8.63 15.65
C LYS A 63 -6.08 8.50 15.28
N GLU A 64 -6.57 9.40 14.43
CA GLU A 64 -7.94 9.40 13.89
C GLU A 64 -8.13 8.38 12.76
N GLN A 65 -7.07 7.67 12.34
CA GLN A 65 -7.08 6.68 11.27
C GLN A 65 -7.56 7.21 9.90
N LEU A 66 -7.36 8.51 9.62
CA LEU A 66 -7.80 9.16 8.38
C LEU A 66 -7.18 8.53 7.11
N TYR A 67 -6.04 7.85 7.25
CA TYR A 67 -5.42 7.08 6.18
C TYR A 67 -6.34 5.95 5.66
N ARG A 68 -7.27 5.40 6.46
CA ARG A 68 -8.23 4.35 6.03
C ARG A 68 -9.32 4.93 5.16
N GLU A 69 -9.83 6.11 5.54
CA GLU A 69 -10.80 6.86 4.74
C GLU A 69 -10.19 7.24 3.39
N LYS A 70 -8.93 7.71 3.39
CA LYS A 70 -8.24 8.02 2.14
C LYS A 70 -7.98 6.79 1.27
N ALA A 71 -7.66 5.65 1.88
CA ALA A 71 -7.50 4.39 1.15
C ALA A 71 -8.82 3.97 0.49
N LEU A 72 -9.95 4.09 1.19
CA LEU A 72 -11.28 3.85 0.62
C LEU A 72 -11.58 4.79 -0.55
N GLU A 73 -11.33 6.08 -0.39
CA GLU A 73 -11.53 7.06 -1.48
C GLU A 73 -10.77 6.67 -2.75
N ILE A 74 -9.51 6.22 -2.62
CA ILE A 74 -8.70 5.76 -3.76
C ILE A 74 -9.31 4.49 -4.37
N ALA A 75 -9.76 3.55 -3.55
CA ALA A 75 -10.38 2.31 -4.04
C ALA A 75 -11.67 2.58 -4.83
N LEU A 76 -12.55 3.43 -4.30
CA LEU A 76 -13.80 3.81 -4.97
C LEU A 76 -13.54 4.49 -6.33
N LYS A 77 -12.54 5.38 -6.41
CA LYS A 77 -12.11 5.97 -7.70
C LYS A 77 -11.60 4.93 -8.69
N GLY A 78 -10.92 3.90 -8.20
CA GLY A 78 -10.49 2.81 -9.05
C GLY A 78 -11.64 1.94 -9.54
N ILE A 79 -12.68 1.70 -8.74
CA ILE A 79 -13.91 1.00 -9.17
C ILE A 79 -14.53 1.74 -10.34
N GLU A 80 -14.72 3.04 -10.17
CA GLU A 80 -15.29 3.90 -11.20
C GLU A 80 -14.44 3.87 -12.48
N ARG A 81 -13.13 4.07 -12.36
CA ARG A 81 -12.22 4.13 -13.52
C ARG A 81 -12.06 2.81 -14.27
N LEU A 82 -12.06 1.69 -13.54
CA LEU A 82 -11.93 0.35 -14.12
C LEU A 82 -13.29 -0.28 -14.45
N GLN A 83 -14.38 0.50 -14.27
CA GLN A 83 -15.77 0.11 -14.52
C GLN A 83 -16.12 -1.24 -13.89
N ILE A 84 -15.71 -1.42 -12.63
CA ILE A 84 -15.87 -2.69 -11.93
C ILE A 84 -17.31 -2.86 -11.47
N THR A 85 -17.91 -3.99 -11.83
CA THR A 85 -19.30 -4.31 -11.46
C THR A 85 -19.36 -5.30 -10.30
N LYS A 86 -20.56 -5.53 -9.77
CA LYS A 86 -20.80 -6.50 -8.68
C LYS A 86 -20.92 -7.94 -9.18
N GLU A 87 -20.88 -8.16 -10.49
CA GLU A 87 -20.92 -9.51 -11.09
C GLU A 87 -19.54 -10.19 -11.08
N GLU A 88 -18.48 -9.46 -10.72
CA GLU A 88 -17.12 -10.00 -10.61
C GLU A 88 -16.59 -9.91 -9.16
N PRO A 89 -15.87 -10.94 -8.67
CA PRO A 89 -15.23 -10.91 -7.37
C PRO A 89 -14.01 -9.99 -7.38
N LEU A 90 -13.80 -9.30 -6.25
CA LEU A 90 -12.66 -8.43 -6.01
C LEU A 90 -11.66 -9.14 -5.10
N HIS A 91 -10.48 -9.48 -5.63
CA HIS A 91 -9.45 -10.11 -4.83
C HIS A 91 -8.65 -9.13 -3.98
N VAL A 92 -9.10 -9.00 -2.73
CA VAL A 92 -8.61 -8.29 -1.54
C VAL A 92 -7.27 -8.73 -0.93
N CYS A 93 -6.17 -7.97 -0.87
CA CYS A 93 -5.09 -8.34 0.08
C CYS A 93 -5.57 -8.24 1.56
N SER A 94 -5.02 -9.07 2.45
CA SER A 94 -5.37 -9.09 3.88
C SER A 94 -4.79 -7.92 4.70
N GLY A 95 -3.99 -7.04 4.09
CA GLY A 95 -3.36 -5.90 4.74
C GLY A 95 -4.36 -5.01 5.49
N TYR A 96 -4.01 -4.58 6.71
CA TYR A 96 -4.95 -3.86 7.56
C TYR A 96 -5.40 -2.52 6.95
N ILE A 97 -4.55 -1.80 6.23
CA ILE A 97 -4.95 -0.55 5.55
C ILE A 97 -6.15 -0.77 4.59
N LEU A 98 -6.33 -1.99 4.08
CA LEU A 98 -7.45 -2.37 3.21
C LEU A 98 -8.65 -2.96 3.95
N SER A 99 -8.59 -3.09 5.28
CA SER A 99 -9.71 -3.61 6.08
C SER A 99 -11.00 -2.84 5.78
N LYS A 100 -10.95 -1.51 5.87
CA LYS A 100 -12.10 -0.66 5.61
C LYS A 100 -12.62 -0.82 4.18
N ILE A 101 -11.73 -0.92 3.19
CA ILE A 101 -12.13 -1.17 1.79
C ILE A 101 -12.94 -2.48 1.68
N ARG A 102 -12.46 -3.56 2.31
CA ARG A 102 -13.15 -4.85 2.29
C ARG A 102 -14.51 -4.76 2.95
N ASP A 103 -14.58 -4.17 4.14
CA ASP A 103 -15.81 -4.05 4.92
C ASP A 103 -16.89 -3.24 4.16
N GLU A 104 -16.50 -2.09 3.60
CA GLU A 104 -17.42 -1.16 2.92
C GLU A 104 -17.89 -1.71 1.58
N LEU A 105 -16.98 -2.26 0.76
CA LEU A 105 -17.38 -2.85 -0.52
C LEU A 105 -18.23 -4.10 -0.33
N GLN A 106 -17.96 -4.91 0.69
CA GLN A 106 -18.81 -6.04 1.03
C GLN A 106 -20.20 -5.58 1.49
N ALA A 107 -20.29 -4.51 2.29
CA ALA A 107 -21.56 -3.91 2.70
C ALA A 107 -22.35 -3.34 1.50
N GLU A 108 -21.66 -2.82 0.48
CA GLU A 108 -22.26 -2.38 -0.79
C GLU A 108 -22.68 -3.55 -1.70
N GLY A 109 -22.34 -4.80 -1.36
CA GLY A 109 -22.74 -6.00 -2.10
C GLY A 109 -21.76 -6.46 -3.17
N TYR A 110 -20.49 -6.02 -3.11
CA TYR A 110 -19.42 -6.64 -3.88
C TYR A 110 -19.00 -7.98 -3.25
N GLU A 111 -18.68 -8.97 -4.09
CA GLU A 111 -18.03 -10.20 -3.62
C GLU A 111 -16.54 -9.92 -3.36
N ILE A 112 -16.12 -10.01 -2.10
CA ILE A 112 -14.72 -9.79 -1.70
C ILE A 112 -14.04 -11.13 -1.39
N VAL A 113 -12.95 -11.41 -2.09
CA VAL A 113 -12.13 -12.61 -1.86
C VAL A 113 -10.78 -12.18 -1.30
N THR A 114 -10.47 -12.54 -0.05
CA THR A 114 -9.16 -12.20 0.54
C THR A 114 -8.08 -13.15 0.03
N VAL A 115 -7.03 -12.63 -0.61
CA VAL A 115 -5.93 -13.43 -1.18
C VAL A 115 -4.56 -12.82 -0.87
N LYS A 116 -3.51 -13.65 -0.96
CA LYS A 116 -2.14 -13.15 -1.09
C LYS A 116 -1.91 -12.74 -2.54
N ILE A 117 -1.42 -11.52 -2.77
CA ILE A 117 -1.20 -11.03 -4.13
C ILE A 117 0.27 -11.10 -4.46
N THR A 118 0.55 -11.63 -5.64
CA THR A 118 1.90 -11.85 -6.16
C THR A 118 2.02 -11.50 -7.64
N GLY A 119 3.26 -11.46 -8.15
CA GLY A 119 3.55 -11.24 -9.57
C GLY A 119 3.29 -9.80 -10.02
N LEU A 120 2.78 -9.63 -11.25
CA LEU A 120 2.72 -8.33 -11.92
C LEU A 120 2.02 -7.22 -11.13
N THR A 121 0.99 -7.55 -10.34
CA THR A 121 0.28 -6.55 -9.53
C THR A 121 1.14 -6.08 -8.35
N GLN A 122 1.91 -7.00 -7.75
CA GLN A 122 2.88 -6.68 -6.71
C GLN A 122 4.02 -5.82 -7.28
N ASP A 123 4.58 -6.19 -8.44
CA ASP A 123 5.65 -5.44 -9.11
C ASP A 123 5.21 -4.01 -9.51
N LEU A 124 3.97 -3.87 -9.98
CA LEU A 124 3.37 -2.58 -10.29
C LEU A 124 3.27 -1.71 -9.03
N ALA A 125 2.80 -2.30 -7.94
CA ALA A 125 2.62 -1.59 -6.70
C ALA A 125 3.97 -1.17 -6.08
N GLU A 126 5.02 -2.00 -6.19
CA GLU A 126 6.39 -1.67 -5.79
C GLU A 126 6.94 -0.49 -6.59
N ARG A 127 6.75 -0.53 -7.91
CA ARG A 127 7.18 0.55 -8.80
C ARG A 127 6.50 1.87 -8.47
N GLU A 128 5.19 1.85 -8.25
CA GLU A 128 4.45 3.06 -7.89
C GLU A 128 4.84 3.60 -6.51
N PHE A 129 5.16 2.72 -5.56
CA PHE A 129 5.70 3.11 -4.27
C PHE A 129 7.07 3.79 -4.40
N LYS A 130 8.02 3.21 -5.14
CA LYS A 130 9.33 3.84 -5.40
C LYS A 130 9.17 5.21 -6.05
N ARG A 131 8.30 5.33 -7.05
CA ARG A 131 7.96 6.62 -7.67
C ARG A 131 7.41 7.62 -6.65
N SER A 132 6.61 7.19 -5.69
CA SER A 132 6.10 8.07 -4.62
C SER A 132 7.23 8.62 -3.74
N LEU A 133 8.23 7.80 -3.40
CA LEU A 133 9.38 8.22 -2.61
C LEU A 133 10.24 9.24 -3.37
N VAL A 134 10.49 8.99 -4.66
CA VAL A 134 11.21 9.93 -5.53
C VAL A 134 10.47 11.26 -5.63
N ARG A 135 9.16 11.24 -5.93
CA ARG A 135 8.33 12.46 -5.99
C ARG A 135 8.34 13.25 -4.68
N ARG A 136 8.45 12.56 -3.54
CA ARG A 136 8.48 13.16 -2.21
C ARG A 136 9.86 13.74 -1.86
N GLY A 137 10.90 13.45 -2.64
CA GLY A 137 12.25 13.94 -2.39
C GLY A 137 13.03 13.11 -1.37
N VAL A 138 12.68 11.83 -1.21
CA VAL A 138 13.50 10.87 -0.43
C VAL A 138 14.85 10.61 -1.12
N GLY A 139 14.90 10.72 -2.44
CA GLY A 139 16.12 10.56 -3.23
C GLY A 139 15.78 10.47 -4.71
N ASP A 140 16.80 10.35 -5.55
CA ASP A 140 16.62 10.02 -6.96
C ASP A 140 16.22 8.54 -7.15
N GLU A 141 15.89 8.16 -8.39
CA GLU A 141 15.49 6.79 -8.71
C GLU A 141 16.56 5.75 -8.35
N GLY A 142 17.85 6.10 -8.45
CA GLY A 142 18.95 5.23 -8.08
C GLY A 142 18.97 4.96 -6.58
N THR A 143 18.97 6.02 -5.78
CA THR A 143 18.94 5.97 -4.30
C THR A 143 17.75 5.15 -3.80
N VAL A 144 16.55 5.41 -4.33
CA VAL A 144 15.34 4.69 -3.92
C VAL A 144 15.36 3.22 -4.36
N SER A 145 16.01 2.90 -5.49
CA SER A 145 16.08 1.52 -6.00
C SER A 145 17.04 0.62 -5.22
N GLU A 146 18.06 1.20 -4.59
CA GLU A 146 18.99 0.49 -3.70
C GLU A 146 18.38 0.17 -2.34
N MET A 147 17.41 0.97 -1.88
CA MET A 147 16.66 0.69 -0.65
C MET A 147 15.63 -0.42 -0.88
N ARG A 148 16.03 -1.66 -0.57
CA ARG A 148 15.22 -2.87 -0.79
C ARG A 148 14.76 -3.58 0.48
N SER A 149 15.04 -3.02 1.65
CA SER A 149 14.68 -3.61 2.93
C SER A 149 14.33 -2.54 3.95
N PHE A 150 13.58 -2.95 4.98
CA PHE A 150 13.30 -2.10 6.14
C PHE A 150 14.58 -1.53 6.77
N ASP A 151 15.61 -2.37 6.91
CA ASP A 151 16.90 -1.95 7.48
C ASP A 151 17.61 -0.93 6.59
N ALA A 152 17.46 -1.01 5.26
CA ALA A 152 17.99 0.00 4.34
C ALA A 152 17.24 1.33 4.51
N TYR A 153 15.91 1.31 4.61
CA TYR A 153 15.12 2.52 4.87
C TYR A 153 15.46 3.15 6.22
N LEU A 154 15.57 2.34 7.28
CA LEU A 154 15.98 2.82 8.59
C LEU A 154 17.43 3.33 8.58
N GLY A 155 18.33 2.62 7.90
CA GLY A 155 19.71 3.01 7.60
C GLY A 155 19.77 4.44 7.07
N TRP A 156 19.08 4.66 5.95
CA TRP A 156 18.98 5.94 5.28
C TRP A 156 18.41 7.04 6.17
N VAL A 157 17.32 6.81 6.92
CA VAL A 157 16.79 7.84 7.83
C VAL A 157 17.83 8.26 8.87
N MET A 158 18.50 7.28 9.46
CA MET A 158 19.37 7.53 10.62
C MET A 158 20.73 8.11 10.25
N GLU A 159 21.13 8.11 8.97
CA GLU A 159 22.31 8.85 8.49
C GLU A 159 22.15 10.38 8.61
N ASP A 160 20.91 10.88 8.51
CA ASP A 160 20.56 12.29 8.67
C ASP A 160 19.16 12.37 9.29
N LEU A 161 19.08 12.02 10.57
CA LEU A 161 17.81 11.90 11.30
C LEU A 161 17.04 13.23 11.29
N ASP A 162 17.74 14.34 11.55
CA ASP A 162 17.12 15.67 11.61
C ASP A 162 16.53 16.09 10.26
N GLY A 163 17.23 15.81 9.15
CA GLY A 163 16.76 16.13 7.81
C GLY A 163 15.73 15.15 7.25
N ARG A 164 15.78 13.87 7.67
CA ARG A 164 15.02 12.78 7.04
C ARG A 164 13.84 12.26 7.84
N GLU A 165 13.72 12.58 9.14
CA GLU A 165 12.57 12.18 9.97
C GLU A 165 11.23 12.67 9.39
N ARG A 166 11.22 13.79 8.67
CA ARG A 166 10.04 14.31 7.96
C ARG A 166 9.43 13.33 6.96
N PHE A 167 10.19 12.36 6.45
CA PHE A 167 9.73 11.34 5.52
C PHE A 167 9.18 10.08 6.21
N VAL A 168 9.26 10.01 7.54
CA VAL A 168 8.93 8.83 8.33
C VAL A 168 7.47 8.86 8.77
N LYS A 169 6.83 7.70 8.80
CA LYS A 169 5.51 7.49 9.42
C LYS A 169 5.59 7.59 10.95
N THR A 170 5.80 8.80 11.47
CA THR A 170 6.07 9.06 12.90
C THR A 170 4.91 8.70 13.84
N GLY A 171 3.69 8.52 13.32
CA GLY A 171 2.56 8.00 14.09
C GLY A 171 2.73 6.54 14.53
N TRP A 172 3.65 5.79 13.93
CA TRP A 172 3.92 4.40 14.30
C TRP A 172 4.46 4.31 15.73
N LYS A 173 3.82 3.47 16.56
CA LYS A 173 4.24 3.22 17.95
C LYS A 173 5.68 2.71 18.08
N ALA A 174 6.21 2.07 17.03
CA ALA A 174 7.58 1.58 16.99
C ALA A 174 8.61 2.69 16.75
N TRP A 175 8.23 3.81 16.10
CA TRP A 175 9.17 4.86 15.71
C TRP A 175 9.99 5.43 16.88
N PRO A 176 9.38 5.80 18.04
CA PRO A 176 10.16 6.27 19.19
C PRO A 176 11.17 5.26 19.74
N ARG A 177 10.96 3.96 19.52
CA ARG A 177 11.89 2.90 19.95
C ARG A 177 13.04 2.74 18.95
N LEU A 178 12.72 2.77 17.65
CA LEU A 178 13.70 2.68 16.57
C LEU A 178 14.68 3.86 16.56
N LYS A 179 14.18 5.06 16.87
CA LYS A 179 15.01 6.26 17.02
C LYS A 179 16.06 6.11 18.13
N LYS A 180 15.68 5.55 19.27
CA LYS A 180 16.55 5.39 20.45
C LYS A 180 17.63 4.32 20.30
N SER A 181 17.41 3.29 19.47
CA SER A 181 18.30 2.12 19.41
C SER A 181 19.66 2.36 18.72
N ARG A 182 19.94 3.55 18.19
CA ARG A 182 21.24 3.91 17.55
C ARG A 182 21.94 5.12 18.20
N ASP A 183 21.34 5.71 19.23
CA ASP A 183 22.00 6.72 20.09
C ASP A 183 22.84 6.06 21.22
N SER A 184 23.01 4.73 21.18
CA SER A 184 23.72 3.90 22.18
C SER A 184 24.91 3.20 21.57
#